data_AF-A0A5F8H3V4-F1
#
_entry.id   AF-A0A5F8H3V4-F1
#
_cell.length_a   1.000
_cell.length_b   1.000
_cell.length_c   1.000
_cell.angle_alpha   90.00
_cell.angle_beta   90.00
_cell.angle_gamma   90.00
#
_symmetry.space_group_name_H-M   'P 1'
#
loop_
_entity.id
_entity.type
_entity.pdbx_description
1 polymer ?
#
loop_
_entity_poly.entity_id
_entity_poly.type
_entity_poly.pdbx_seq_one_letter_code
_entity_poly.pdbx_strand_id
1 'polypeptide(L)'
;MAPELYHKEFAVAGQKPGLQVWRVEQLDLVPVPVQQHGSFFVGDAYLVLYTAAGPRQGFFYRLHFWLGIRSYCVGTPWCTPKHFRVPKSQDIEL
;
A
#
# COMPACT_ATOMS: atom_id res chain seq x y z
N MET A 1 -14.11 -11.71 -20.59
CA MET A 1 -13.56 -11.07 -19.39
C MET A 1 -14.72 -10.87 -18.43
N ALA A 2 -14.65 -11.42 -17.22
CA ALA A 2 -15.70 -11.25 -16.23
C ALA A 2 -15.74 -9.76 -15.80
N PRO A 3 -16.89 -9.08 -15.92
CA PRO A 3 -17.03 -7.66 -15.56
C PRO A 3 -17.02 -7.40 -14.04
N GLU A 4 -16.81 -8.43 -13.20
CA GLU A 4 -17.06 -8.38 -11.76
C GLU A 4 -15.89 -7.92 -10.88
N LEU A 5 -14.73 -7.56 -11.45
CA LEU A 5 -13.56 -7.19 -10.64
C LEU A 5 -12.86 -5.90 -11.11
N TYR A 6 -13.61 -4.94 -11.65
CA TYR A 6 -13.05 -3.65 -12.04
C TYR A 6 -13.20 -2.62 -10.92
N HIS A 7 -12.08 -2.29 -10.27
CA HIS A 7 -12.02 -1.21 -9.29
C HIS A 7 -11.66 0.11 -9.98
N LYS A 8 -12.38 1.20 -9.68
CA LYS A 8 -12.17 2.52 -10.32
C LYS A 8 -10.73 3.04 -10.19
N GLU A 9 -10.08 2.76 -9.06
CA GLU A 9 -8.70 3.20 -8.82
C GLU A 9 -7.68 2.51 -9.74
N PHE A 10 -7.98 1.31 -10.24
CA PHE A 10 -7.12 0.62 -11.20
C PHE A 10 -7.20 1.24 -12.59
N ALA A 11 -8.26 2.00 -12.88
CA ALA A 11 -8.33 2.79 -14.10
C ALA A 11 -7.20 3.83 -14.15
N VAL A 12 -6.89 4.46 -13.01
CA VAL A 12 -5.98 5.62 -12.91
C VAL A 12 -4.58 5.27 -12.38
N ALA A 13 -4.40 4.08 -11.81
CA ALA A 13 -3.11 3.63 -11.30
C ALA A 13 -2.05 3.55 -12.41
N GLY A 14 -0.88 4.13 -12.16
CA GLY A 14 0.29 3.99 -13.03
C GLY A 14 0.24 4.74 -14.36
N GLN A 15 -0.77 5.60 -14.59
CA GLN A 15 -0.86 6.34 -15.86
C GLN A 15 0.19 7.45 -16.01
N LYS A 16 0.76 7.93 -14.90
CA LYS A 16 1.73 9.03 -14.87
C LYS A 16 2.84 8.72 -13.87
N PRO A 17 4.08 9.22 -14.10
CA PRO A 17 5.14 9.15 -13.11
C PRO A 17 4.70 9.82 -11.80
N GLY A 18 5.05 9.19 -10.69
CA GLY A 18 4.74 9.68 -9.35
C GLY A 18 4.45 8.56 -8.36
N LEU A 19 4.06 8.97 -7.15
CA LEU A 19 3.67 8.09 -6.05
C LEU A 19 2.15 8.15 -5.89
N GLN A 20 1.51 6.98 -5.92
CA GLN A 20 0.10 6.81 -5.57
C GLN A 20 0.01 5.92 -4.33
N VAL A 21 -0.78 6.37 -3.36
CA VAL A 21 -0.98 5.66 -2.09
C VAL A 21 -2.46 5.47 -1.87
N TRP A 22 -2.87 4.24 -1.57
CA TRP A 22 -4.23 3.90 -1.19
C TRP A 22 -4.23 3.30 0.20
N ARG A 23 -5.27 3.62 0.97
CA ARG A 23 -5.61 2.97 2.23
C ARG A 23 -6.76 2.01 1.97
N VAL A 24 -6.70 0.83 2.60
CA VAL A 24 -7.82 -0.11 2.58
C VAL A 24 -8.82 0.30 3.66
N GLU A 25 -10.03 0.67 3.26
CA GLU A 25 -11.12 1.03 4.16
C GLU A 25 -12.36 0.22 3.79
N GLN A 26 -12.88 -0.58 4.73
CA GLN A 26 -14.10 -1.38 4.51
C GLN A 26 -14.04 -2.24 3.23
N LEU A 27 -12.87 -2.84 2.95
CA LEU A 27 -12.58 -3.63 1.74
C LEU A 27 -12.56 -2.84 0.42
N ASP A 28 -12.51 -1.50 0.50
CA ASP A 28 -12.40 -0.60 -0.65
C ASP A 28 -11.02 0.09 -0.69
N LEU A 29 -10.54 0.48 -1.88
CA LEU A 29 -9.31 1.25 -2.02
C LEU A 29 -9.61 2.74 -2.04
N VAL A 30 -9.20 3.43 -0.98
CA VAL A 30 -9.39 4.86 -0.82
C VAL A 30 -8.06 5.59 -1.04
N PRO A 31 -7.97 6.55 -1.99
CA PRO A 31 -6.74 7.29 -2.23
C PRO A 31 -6.38 8.17 -1.02
N VAL A 32 -5.12 8.12 -0.60
CA VAL A 32 -4.60 8.94 0.49
C VAL A 32 -4.22 10.33 -0.05
N PRO A 33 -4.69 11.43 0.57
CA PRO A 33 -4.31 12.78 0.19
C PRO A 33 -2.79 12.97 0.21
N VAL A 34 -2.25 13.69 -0.77
CA VAL A 34 -0.80 13.91 -0.91
C VAL A 34 -0.17 14.53 0.34
N GLN A 35 -0.91 15.38 1.06
CA GLN A 35 -0.44 16.00 2.31
C GLN A 35 -0.21 14.99 3.45
N GLN A 36 -0.79 13.79 3.34
CA GLN A 36 -0.70 12.72 4.35
C GLN A 36 0.26 11.61 3.93
N HIS A 37 0.88 11.69 2.74
CA HIS A 37 1.87 10.70 2.31
C HIS A 37 3.04 10.65 3.31
N GLY A 38 3.44 9.43 3.68
CA GLY A 38 4.47 9.18 4.69
C GLY A 38 3.95 9.05 6.12
N SER A 39 2.69 9.43 6.39
CA SER A 39 2.04 9.20 7.68
C SER A 39 1.11 7.99 7.60
N PHE A 40 1.46 6.89 8.26
CA PHE A 40 0.68 5.64 8.21
C PHE A 40 0.05 5.31 9.56
N PHE A 41 -1.25 5.00 9.56
CA PHE A 41 -1.95 4.54 10.76
C PHE A 41 -1.64 3.08 11.05
N VAL A 42 -1.11 2.78 12.25
CA VAL A 42 -0.72 1.42 12.70
C VAL A 42 -1.86 0.38 12.74
N GLY A 43 -3.11 0.83 12.65
CA GLY A 43 -4.30 -0.03 12.61
C GLY A 43 -4.80 -0.33 11.18
N ASP A 44 -4.16 0.21 10.15
CA ASP A 44 -4.68 0.14 8.78
C ASP A 44 -3.71 -0.63 7.87
N ALA A 45 -4.14 -0.86 6.63
CA ALA A 45 -3.31 -1.42 5.57
C ALA A 45 -3.28 -0.47 4.37
N TYR A 46 -2.14 -0.42 3.68
CA TYR A 46 -1.93 0.51 2.57
C TYR A 46 -1.29 -0.20 1.38
N LEU A 47 -1.61 0.30 0.18
CA LEU A 47 -0.94 -0.01 -1.07
C LEU A 47 -0.21 1.24 -1.55
N VAL A 48 1.04 1.07 -1.98
CA VAL A 48 1.91 2.14 -2.44
C VAL A 48 2.45 1.75 -3.82
N LEU A 49 2.06 2.50 -4.84
CA LEU A 49 2.56 2.36 -6.20
C LEU A 49 3.48 3.53 -6.53
N TYR A 50 4.74 3.23 -6.81
CA TYR A 50 5.65 4.16 -7.44
C TYR A 50 5.75 3.86 -8.93
N THR A 51 5.49 4.88 -9.74
CA THR A 51 5.57 4.82 -11.20
C THR A 51 6.65 5.78 -11.66
N ALA A 52 7.54 5.36 -12.55
CA ALA A 52 8.50 6.27 -13.13
C ALA A 52 8.82 5.94 -14.59
N ALA A 53 9.30 6.97 -15.31
CA ALA A 53 9.58 6.86 -16.73
C ALA A 53 10.74 5.89 -16.97
N GLY A 54 10.50 4.88 -17.80
CA GLY A 54 11.50 3.93 -18.24
C GLY A 54 12.30 4.43 -19.45
N PRO A 55 13.44 3.81 -19.77
CA PRO A 55 14.34 4.26 -20.83
C PRO A 55 13.76 4.23 -22.26
N ARG A 56 12.67 3.47 -22.49
CA ARG A 56 12.10 3.22 -23.83
C ARG A 56 10.60 3.53 -23.89
N GLN A 57 10.22 4.76 -23.52
CA GLN A 57 8.84 5.28 -23.62
C GLN A 57 7.77 4.46 -22.85
N GLY A 58 8.19 3.62 -21.91
CA GLY A 58 7.31 2.87 -21.00
C GLY A 58 7.44 3.38 -19.57
N PHE A 59 6.68 2.78 -18.66
CA PHE A 59 6.82 3.01 -17.23
C PHE A 59 7.43 1.79 -16.53
N PHE A 60 8.17 2.04 -15.45
CA PHE A 60 8.49 1.02 -14.47
C PHE A 60 7.65 1.24 -13.22
N TYR A 61 7.23 0.14 -12.60
CA TYR A 61 6.34 0.13 -11.45
C TYR A 61 7.01 -0.56 -10.28
N ARG A 62 6.93 0.04 -9.10
CA ARG A 62 7.26 -0.60 -7.83
C ARG A 62 6.00 -0.57 -6.97
N LEU A 63 5.46 -1.74 -6.67
CA LEU A 63 4.26 -1.90 -5.85
C LEU A 63 4.66 -2.48 -4.49
N HIS A 64 4.32 -1.76 -3.43
CA HIS A 64 4.54 -2.15 -2.05
C HIS A 64 3.22 -2.19 -1.31
N PHE A 65 3.12 -3.07 -0.33
CA PHE A 65 2.01 -3.09 0.62
C PHE A 65 2.56 -2.90 2.03
N TRP A 66 1.87 -2.11 2.83
CA TRP A 66 2.19 -1.88 4.23
C TRP A 66 1.07 -2.44 5.09
N LEU A 67 1.43 -3.23 6.09
CA LEU A 67 0.50 -3.82 7.04
C LEU A 67 0.77 -3.25 8.42
N GLY A 68 -0.19 -2.50 8.95
CA GLY A 68 -0.12 -2.00 10.31
C GLY A 68 -0.11 -3.15 11.31
N ILE A 69 0.71 -3.04 12.36
CA ILE A 69 0.84 -4.08 13.39
C ILE A 69 -0.48 -4.38 14.12
N ARG A 70 -1.45 -3.45 14.08
CA ARG A 70 -2.78 -3.60 14.67
C ARG A 70 -3.89 -3.75 13.64
N SER A 71 -3.58 -3.92 12.36
CA SER A 71 -4.62 -4.03 11.31
C SER A 71 -5.41 -5.34 11.32
N TYR A 72 -4.94 -6.35 12.06
CA TYR A 72 -5.55 -7.68 12.13
C TYR A 72 -5.80 -8.23 13.55
N CYS A 73 -5.56 -7.47 14.63
CA CYS A 73 -5.89 -7.97 15.99
C CYS A 73 -7.41 -7.87 16.23
N VAL A 74 -8.15 -8.89 15.77
CA VAL A 74 -9.49 -9.22 16.24
C VAL A 74 -9.38 -10.53 17.05
N GLY A 75 -9.44 -10.42 18.38
CA GLY A 75 -9.86 -11.52 19.27
C GLY A 75 -8.95 -12.76 19.46
N THR A 76 -7.70 -12.82 18.98
CA THR A 76 -6.85 -14.02 19.21
C THR A 76 -5.85 -13.84 20.38
N PRO A 77 -5.59 -14.90 21.19
CA PRO A 77 -4.71 -14.83 22.37
C PRO A 77 -3.22 -14.60 22.05
N TRP A 78 -2.83 -14.55 20.78
CA TRP A 78 -1.44 -14.51 20.34
C TRP A 78 -0.89 -13.08 20.16
N CYS A 79 -1.69 -12.03 20.37
CA CYS A 79 -1.23 -10.63 20.36
C CYS A 79 -0.44 -10.27 21.66
N THR A 80 0.57 -11.06 22.08
CA THR A 80 1.52 -10.66 23.15
C THR A 80 2.89 -10.23 22.62
N PRO A 81 3.59 -9.27 23.26
CA PRO A 81 4.76 -8.57 22.69
C PRO A 81 6.07 -9.36 22.62
N LYS A 82 6.06 -10.69 22.73
CA LYS A 82 7.30 -11.42 23.09
C LYS A 82 8.05 -12.11 21.96
N HIS A 83 7.51 -12.25 20.75
CA HIS A 83 8.21 -13.04 19.71
C HIS A 83 8.16 -12.51 18.27
N PHE A 84 7.58 -11.34 18.01
CA PHE A 84 7.65 -10.77 16.67
C PHE A 84 8.81 -9.78 16.57
N ARG A 85 9.99 -10.32 16.24
CA ARG A 85 11.09 -9.51 15.70
C ARG A 85 10.62 -9.01 14.33
N VAL A 86 10.10 -7.78 14.30
CA VAL A 86 10.01 -6.99 13.07
C VAL A 86 11.38 -7.13 12.40
N PRO A 87 11.49 -7.67 11.17
CA PRO A 87 12.71 -7.49 10.41
C PRO A 87 12.93 -6.00 10.39
N LYS A 88 13.97 -5.52 11.07
CA LYS A 88 14.40 -4.13 10.96
C LYS A 88 14.35 -3.82 9.48
N SER A 89 13.68 -2.71 9.15
CA SER A 89 13.95 -1.89 7.98
C SER A 89 14.55 -2.74 6.87
N GLN A 90 13.70 -3.40 6.07
CA GLN A 90 14.18 -3.73 4.74
C GLN A 90 14.37 -2.37 4.11
N ASP A 91 15.62 -1.93 4.11
CA ASP A 91 16.05 -0.61 3.70
C ASP A 91 15.45 -0.38 2.31
N ILE A 92 14.39 0.41 2.28
CA ILE A 92 13.92 1.02 1.05
C ILE A 92 14.89 2.18 0.87
N GLU A 93 16.08 1.87 0.34
CA GLU A 93 16.87 2.89 -0.33
C GLU A 93 16.02 3.44 -1.48
N LEU A 94 15.87 4.76 -1.46
CA LEU A 94 15.29 5.55 -2.54
C LEU A 94 16.14 5.41 -3.82
#